data_AF-R1G8J1-F1
#
_entry.id   AF-R1G8J1-F1
#
_cell.length_a   1.000
_cell.length_b   1.000
_cell.length_c   1.000
_cell.angle_alpha   90.00
_cell.angle_beta   90.00
_cell.angle_gamma   90.00
#
_symmetry.space_group_name_H-M   'P 1'
#
loop_
_entity.id
_entity.type
_entity.pdbx_description
1 polymer ?
#
loop_
_entity_poly.entity_id
_entity_poly.type
_entity_poly.pdbx_seq_one_letter_code
_entity_poly.pdbx_strand_id
1 'polypeptide(L)'
;MGNMGSVVGPPLATNLASSVGSDSLAVQGVEYAASASGAASGGDTAGAQKMAQLATDVVKKCPDTQVVLAGYSQGAQLVHKAGAQLDSTTAAKVKAVTVFGDPMKGQAIKNIDASKVKTFCNDGDQVCNGMFAITQAHLQYGSDTPAAASFIKGKVSV
;
A
#
# COMPACT_ATOMS: atom_id res chain seq x y z
N MET A 1 -11.87 9.86 12.36
CA MET A 1 -11.01 9.38 11.25
C MET A 1 -10.16 8.24 11.79
N GLY A 2 -10.14 7.09 11.10
CA GLY A 2 -9.23 5.98 11.43
C GLY A 2 -7.84 6.17 10.81
N ASN A 3 -6.95 5.19 10.99
CA ASN A 3 -5.58 5.18 10.47
C ASN A 3 -5.46 4.83 8.97
N MET A 4 -6.54 4.99 8.20
CA MET A 4 -6.57 4.73 6.75
C MET A 4 -6.66 6.02 5.91
N GLY A 5 -6.73 7.19 6.56
CA GLY A 5 -6.98 8.46 5.88
C GLY A 5 -8.37 8.52 5.24
N SER A 6 -8.53 9.37 4.22
CA SER A 6 -9.81 9.56 3.51
C SER A 6 -9.73 9.43 1.98
N VAL A 7 -8.56 9.67 1.37
CA VAL A 7 -8.43 9.74 -0.10
C VAL A 7 -8.39 8.36 -0.75
N VAL A 8 -7.55 7.45 -0.24
CA VAL A 8 -7.30 6.14 -0.88
C VAL A 8 -7.80 4.99 -0.03
N GLY A 9 -7.50 4.97 1.27
CA GLY A 9 -7.75 3.81 2.14
C GLY A 9 -9.22 3.37 2.17
N PRO A 10 -10.16 4.20 2.65
CA PRO A 10 -11.57 3.82 2.69
C PRO A 10 -12.20 3.54 1.31
N PRO A 11 -11.95 4.34 0.25
CA PRO A 11 -12.46 4.01 -1.08
C PRO A 11 -11.90 2.68 -1.65
N LEU A 12 -10.61 2.40 -1.45
CA LEU A 12 -10.01 1.13 -1.86
C LEU A 12 -10.61 -0.05 -1.10
N ALA A 13 -10.77 0.07 0.22
CA ALA A 13 -11.42 -0.96 1.04
C ALA A 13 -12.84 -1.25 0.56
N THR A 14 -13.61 -0.20 0.26
CA THR A 14 -15.00 -0.31 -0.23
C THR A 14 -15.07 -1.00 -1.59
N ASN A 15 -14.23 -0.59 -2.55
CA ASN A 15 -14.19 -1.17 -3.88
C ASN A 15 -13.70 -2.62 -3.86
N LEU A 16 -12.71 -2.92 -3.01
CA LEU A 16 -12.20 -4.27 -2.84
C LEU A 16 -13.26 -5.18 -2.21
N ALA A 17 -13.91 -4.76 -1.12
CA ALA A 17 -15.00 -5.51 -0.50
C ALA A 17 -16.11 -5.85 -1.51
N SER A 18 -16.46 -4.90 -2.37
CA SER A 18 -17.44 -5.11 -3.44
C SER A 18 -16.98 -6.14 -4.49
N SER A 19 -15.67 -6.32 -4.67
CA SER A 19 -15.07 -7.23 -5.67
C SER A 19 -14.75 -8.63 -5.12
N VAL A 20 -14.43 -8.73 -3.83
CA VAL A 20 -14.01 -9.99 -3.19
C VAL A 20 -15.04 -10.55 -2.21
N GLY A 21 -16.07 -9.78 -1.84
CA GLY A 21 -17.00 -10.10 -0.77
C GLY A 21 -16.50 -9.56 0.58
N SER A 22 -17.38 -8.90 1.33
CA SER A 22 -17.03 -8.29 2.62
C SER A 22 -16.55 -9.29 3.67
N ASP A 23 -17.10 -10.51 3.67
CA ASP A 23 -16.71 -11.56 4.62
C ASP A 23 -15.31 -12.12 4.35
N SER A 24 -14.80 -11.93 3.12
CA SER A 24 -13.48 -12.36 2.68
C SER A 24 -12.42 -11.26 2.83
N LEU A 25 -12.78 -10.08 3.34
CA LEU A 25 -11.87 -8.95 3.47
C LEU A 25 -11.74 -8.47 4.92
N ALA A 26 -10.52 -8.52 5.44
CA ALA A 26 -10.12 -7.79 6.65
C ALA A 26 -9.19 -6.64 6.25
N VAL A 27 -9.42 -5.44 6.80
CA VAL A 27 -8.61 -4.25 6.52
C VAL A 27 -7.97 -3.74 7.81
N GLN A 28 -6.66 -3.53 7.76
CA GLN A 28 -5.87 -3.03 8.88
C GLN A 28 -5.04 -1.84 8.41
N GLY A 29 -5.33 -0.64 8.93
CA GLY A 29 -4.45 0.50 8.72
C GLY A 29 -3.18 0.39 9.56
N VAL A 30 -2.11 1.02 9.11
CA VAL A 30 -0.83 1.06 9.81
C VAL A 30 -0.78 2.34 10.62
N GLU A 31 -0.50 2.22 11.91
CA GLU A 31 -0.31 3.38 12.78
C GLU A 31 1.14 3.88 12.65
N TYR A 32 1.30 5.13 12.25
CA TYR A 32 2.58 5.84 12.10
C TYR A 32 2.33 7.34 12.08
N ALA A 33 3.39 8.15 12.21
CA ALA A 33 3.25 9.60 12.39
C ALA A 33 2.75 10.35 11.15
N ALA A 34 2.93 9.78 9.94
CA ALA A 34 2.54 10.37 8.67
C ALA A 34 2.97 11.85 8.49
N SER A 35 4.18 12.19 8.95
CA SER A 35 4.66 13.58 9.01
C SER A 35 5.35 14.05 7.73
N ALA A 36 5.25 15.34 7.39
CA ALA A 36 5.97 15.89 6.22
C ALA A 36 7.49 15.61 6.27
N SER A 37 8.11 15.75 7.45
CA SER A 37 9.53 15.44 7.66
C SER A 37 9.86 13.96 7.45
N GLY A 38 8.98 13.05 7.88
CA GLY A 38 9.09 11.62 7.61
C GLY A 38 9.06 11.33 6.11
N ALA A 39 8.14 11.97 5.36
CA ALA A 39 8.02 11.77 3.91
C ALA A 39 9.27 12.27 3.17
N ALA A 40 9.74 13.47 3.54
CA ALA A 40 10.96 14.05 2.99
C ALA A 40 12.23 13.24 3.33
N SER A 41 12.21 12.52 4.45
CA SER A 41 13.31 11.63 4.88
C SER A 41 13.19 10.21 4.31
N GLY A 42 12.32 9.99 3.33
CA GLY A 42 12.17 8.71 2.65
C GLY A 42 11.20 7.73 3.32
N GLY A 43 10.37 8.18 4.27
CA GLY A 43 9.31 7.39 4.92
C GLY A 43 9.61 7.02 6.37
N ASP A 44 8.55 6.87 7.17
CA ASP A 44 8.63 6.49 8.59
C ASP A 44 9.13 5.03 8.74
N THR A 45 10.33 4.87 9.30
CA THR A 45 10.95 3.55 9.52
C THR A 45 10.17 2.71 10.52
N ALA A 46 9.64 3.31 11.59
CA ALA A 46 8.84 2.59 12.58
C ALA A 46 7.50 2.15 12.00
N GLY A 47 6.88 3.00 11.16
CA GLY A 47 5.68 2.65 10.38
C GLY A 47 5.92 1.50 9.42
N ALA A 48 7.07 1.47 8.73
CA ALA A 48 7.44 0.37 7.85
C ALA A 48 7.65 -0.95 8.63
N GLN A 49 8.32 -0.89 9.78
CA GLN A 49 8.46 -2.02 10.69
C GLN A 49 7.12 -2.51 11.19
N LYS A 50 6.22 -1.60 11.55
CA LYS A 50 4.87 -1.94 11.99
C LYS A 50 4.08 -2.61 10.87
N MET A 51 4.18 -2.12 9.63
CA MET A 51 3.55 -2.74 8.47
C MET A 51 4.05 -4.17 8.25
N ALA A 52 5.37 -4.39 8.28
CA ALA A 52 5.96 -5.72 8.15
C ALA A 52 5.52 -6.65 9.29
N GLN A 53 5.52 -6.17 10.54
CA GLN A 53 5.04 -6.93 11.70
C GLN A 53 3.58 -7.33 11.55
N LEU A 54 2.69 -6.42 11.15
CA LEU A 54 1.27 -6.72 10.95
C LEU A 54 1.07 -7.80 9.88
N ALA A 55 1.82 -7.73 8.76
CA ALA A 55 1.77 -8.75 7.72
C ALA A 55 2.26 -10.12 8.23
N THR A 56 3.36 -10.15 8.97
CA THR A 56 3.89 -11.39 9.56
C THR A 56 2.93 -11.96 10.61
N ASP A 57 2.31 -11.11 11.44
CA ASP A 57 1.37 -11.54 12.47
C ASP A 57 0.10 -12.15 11.87
N VAL A 58 -0.45 -11.54 10.81
CA VAL A 58 -1.65 -12.10 10.16
C VAL A 58 -1.35 -13.41 9.45
N VAL A 59 -0.18 -13.56 8.82
CA VAL A 59 0.23 -14.83 8.21
C VAL A 59 0.42 -15.91 9.27
N LYS A 60 0.94 -15.57 10.46
CA LYS A 60 1.06 -16.54 11.58
C LYS A 60 -0.30 -16.96 12.13
N LYS A 61 -1.23 -16.02 12.30
CA LYS A 61 -2.56 -16.28 12.87
C LYS A 61 -3.51 -16.93 11.87
N CYS A 62 -3.37 -16.61 10.60
CA CYS A 62 -4.23 -17.06 9.51
C CYS A 62 -3.35 -17.58 8.37
N PRO A 63 -2.78 -18.79 8.47
CA PRO A 63 -1.81 -19.30 7.49
C PRO A 63 -2.33 -19.35 6.06
N ASP A 64 -3.65 -19.50 5.86
CA ASP A 64 -4.27 -19.55 4.53
C ASP A 64 -4.57 -18.16 3.95
N THR A 65 -4.41 -17.09 4.74
CA THR A 65 -4.70 -15.73 4.28
C THR A 65 -3.78 -15.29 3.14
N GLN A 66 -4.32 -14.48 2.24
CA GLN A 66 -3.55 -13.77 1.22
C GLN A 66 -3.36 -12.32 1.66
N VAL A 67 -2.11 -11.84 1.59
CA VAL A 67 -1.78 -10.47 2.02
C VAL A 67 -1.78 -9.53 0.82
N VAL A 68 -2.37 -8.36 1.01
CA VAL A 68 -2.29 -7.22 0.10
C VAL A 68 -1.67 -6.06 0.86
N LEU A 69 -0.68 -5.40 0.26
CA LEU A 69 -0.10 -4.17 0.82
C LEU A 69 -0.55 -2.98 -0.01
N ALA A 70 -0.91 -1.89 0.64
CA ALA A 70 -1.26 -0.65 -0.04
C ALA A 70 -0.67 0.56 0.69
N GLY A 71 -0.31 1.59 -0.09
CA GLY A 71 0.29 2.79 0.46
C GLY A 71 0.05 4.00 -0.43
N TYR A 72 -0.21 5.15 0.19
CA TYR A 72 -0.38 6.43 -0.49
C TYR A 72 0.64 7.44 0.03
N SER A 73 1.35 8.13 -0.86
CA SER A 73 2.35 9.15 -0.53
C SER A 73 3.44 8.58 0.39
N GLN A 74 3.62 9.09 1.61
CA GLN A 74 4.52 8.48 2.58
C GLN A 74 4.21 6.99 2.85
N GLY A 75 2.93 6.60 2.82
CA GLY A 75 2.53 5.20 2.97
C GLY A 75 3.09 4.30 1.86
N ALA A 76 3.32 4.82 0.65
CA ALA A 76 4.01 4.07 -0.40
C ALA A 76 5.47 3.80 -0.02
N GLN A 77 6.16 4.77 0.57
CA GLN A 77 7.52 4.57 1.10
C GLN A 77 7.55 3.53 2.22
N LEU A 78 6.52 3.49 3.08
CA LEU A 78 6.36 2.43 4.08
C LEU A 78 6.29 1.06 3.42
N VAL A 79 5.49 0.91 2.34
CA VAL A 79 5.39 -0.34 1.59
C VAL A 79 6.75 -0.76 1.02
N HIS A 80 7.51 0.16 0.41
CA HIS A 80 8.87 -0.11 -0.09
C HIS A 80 9.81 -0.63 1.01
N LYS A 81 9.83 0.05 2.15
CA LYS A 81 10.67 -0.32 3.30
C LYS A 81 10.21 -1.63 3.95
N ALA A 82 8.89 -1.83 4.08
CA ALA A 82 8.32 -3.03 4.67
C ALA A 82 8.62 -4.27 3.83
N GLY A 83 8.54 -4.18 2.50
CA GLY A 83 8.90 -5.29 1.61
C GLY A 83 10.30 -5.83 1.87
N ALA A 84 11.27 -4.94 2.12
CA ALA A 84 12.65 -5.31 2.47
C ALA A 84 12.79 -6.02 3.83
N GLN A 85 11.80 -5.89 4.71
CA GLN A 85 11.79 -6.44 6.07
C GLN A 85 10.95 -7.71 6.20
N LEU A 86 10.15 -8.06 5.18
CA LEU A 86 9.38 -9.31 5.18
C LEU A 86 10.31 -10.52 5.07
N ASP A 87 10.08 -11.51 5.92
CA ASP A 87 10.65 -12.85 5.72
C ASP A 87 10.07 -13.52 4.45
N SER A 88 10.75 -14.56 3.96
CA SER A 88 10.36 -15.25 2.72
C SER A 88 8.95 -15.85 2.81
N THR A 89 8.56 -16.35 3.98
CA THR A 89 7.22 -16.92 4.23
C THR A 89 6.13 -15.86 4.06
N THR A 90 6.31 -14.70 4.68
CA THR A 90 5.35 -13.59 4.62
C THR A 90 5.33 -12.97 3.23
N ALA A 91 6.50 -12.75 2.61
CA ALA A 91 6.60 -12.22 1.25
C ALA A 91 5.90 -13.13 0.22
N ALA A 92 5.96 -14.46 0.38
CA ALA A 92 5.25 -15.41 -0.49
C ALA A 92 3.71 -15.32 -0.38
N LYS A 93 3.20 -14.87 0.77
CA LYS A 93 1.78 -14.62 1.02
C LYS A 93 1.30 -13.27 0.49
N VAL A 94 2.21 -12.32 0.19
CA VAL A 94 1.86 -11.08 -0.51
C VAL A 94 1.50 -11.38 -1.97
N LYS A 95 0.25 -11.13 -2.34
CA LYS A 95 -0.30 -11.40 -3.68
C LYS A 95 -0.42 -10.16 -4.54
N ALA A 96 -0.68 -9.01 -3.94
CA ALA A 96 -0.76 -7.74 -4.63
C ALA A 96 -0.18 -6.62 -3.77
N VAL A 97 0.38 -5.62 -4.44
CA VAL A 97 0.80 -4.36 -3.86
C VAL A 97 0.30 -3.21 -4.72
N THR A 98 -0.38 -2.24 -4.12
CA THR A 98 -0.84 -1.03 -4.81
C THR A 98 -0.30 0.21 -4.12
N VAL A 99 0.50 1.00 -4.83
CA VAL A 99 1.05 2.26 -4.31
C VAL A 99 0.55 3.45 -5.11
N PHE A 100 0.21 4.54 -4.44
CA PHE A 100 -0.39 5.75 -5.02
C PHE A 100 0.47 6.96 -4.68
N GLY A 101 0.76 7.83 -5.64
CA GLY A 101 1.59 9.02 -5.41
C GLY A 101 2.97 8.65 -4.83
N ASP A 102 3.59 7.62 -5.40
CA ASP A 102 4.78 6.97 -4.83
C ASP A 102 6.05 7.82 -4.98
N PRO A 103 6.64 8.34 -3.88
CA PRO A 103 7.90 9.10 -3.93
C PRO A 103 9.10 8.28 -4.42
N MET A 104 8.98 6.96 -4.39
CA MET A 104 10.01 6.00 -4.80
C MET A 104 9.66 5.34 -6.13
N LYS A 105 8.82 5.98 -6.96
CA LYS A 105 8.43 5.50 -8.29
C LYS A 105 9.66 5.02 -9.08
N GLY A 106 9.55 3.82 -9.65
CA GLY A 106 10.61 3.19 -10.44
C GLY A 106 11.61 2.36 -9.61
N GLN A 107 11.58 2.46 -8.29
CA GLN A 107 12.32 1.54 -7.42
C GLN A 107 11.52 0.24 -7.23
N ALA A 108 12.22 -0.89 -7.16
CA ALA A 108 11.59 -2.17 -6.88
C ALA A 108 11.25 -2.30 -5.39
N ILE A 109 10.06 -2.80 -5.08
CA ILE A 109 9.70 -3.21 -3.72
C ILE A 109 10.42 -4.53 -3.44
N LYS A 110 11.43 -4.51 -2.58
CA LYS A 110 12.26 -5.69 -2.29
C LYS A 110 11.39 -6.88 -1.83
N ASN A 111 11.83 -8.08 -2.19
CA ASN A 111 11.16 -9.37 -1.91
C ASN A 111 9.78 -9.56 -2.56
N ILE A 112 9.28 -8.58 -3.32
CA ILE A 112 8.00 -8.66 -4.02
C ILE A 112 8.24 -8.68 -5.52
N ASP A 113 7.65 -9.67 -6.20
CA ASP A 113 7.69 -9.77 -7.66
C ASP A 113 6.99 -8.56 -8.31
N ALA A 114 7.64 -7.93 -9.30
CA ALA A 114 7.13 -6.74 -9.95
C ALA A 114 5.75 -6.95 -10.61
N SER A 115 5.42 -8.17 -11.04
CA SER A 115 4.10 -8.50 -11.59
C SER A 115 2.96 -8.38 -10.57
N LYS A 116 3.27 -8.36 -9.27
CA LYS A 116 2.32 -8.15 -8.17
C LYS A 116 2.17 -6.68 -7.79
N VAL A 117 2.98 -5.78 -8.35
CA VAL A 117 3.01 -4.37 -7.97
C VAL A 117 2.27 -3.53 -9.02
N LYS A 118 1.39 -2.65 -8.57
CA LYS A 118 0.78 -1.61 -9.39
C LYS A 118 1.03 -0.25 -8.74
N THR A 119 1.74 0.62 -9.47
CA THR A 119 1.98 2.01 -9.08
C THR A 119 1.02 2.92 -9.84
N PHE A 120 0.31 3.77 -9.11
CA PHE A 120 -0.53 4.85 -9.61
C PHE A 120 0.18 6.17 -9.36
N CYS A 121 0.49 6.88 -10.44
CA CYS A 121 1.13 8.19 -10.41
C CYS A 121 0.46 9.08 -11.45
N ASN A 122 -0.32 10.05 -10.98
CA ASN A 122 -1.08 10.95 -11.84
C ASN A 122 -0.15 11.93 -12.56
N ASP A 123 -0.51 12.28 -13.79
CA ASP A 123 0.18 13.33 -14.51
C ASP A 123 0.09 14.65 -13.73
N GLY A 124 1.24 15.29 -13.52
CA GLY A 124 1.35 16.49 -12.70
C GLY A 124 1.56 16.23 -11.19
N ASP A 125 1.58 14.99 -10.72
CA ASP A 125 2.02 14.66 -9.37
C ASP A 125 3.55 14.70 -9.26
N GLN A 126 4.08 15.75 -8.63
CA GLN A 126 5.53 15.94 -8.47
C GLN A 126 6.11 15.04 -7.37
N VAL A 127 5.29 14.49 -6.48
CA VAL A 127 5.74 13.51 -5.48
C VAL A 127 6.30 12.27 -6.18
N CYS A 128 5.65 11.82 -7.25
CA CYS A 128 6.13 10.73 -8.08
C CYS A 128 7.47 11.00 -8.79
N ASN A 129 7.93 12.26 -8.82
CA ASN A 129 9.22 12.66 -9.37
C ASN A 129 10.27 12.92 -8.27
N GLY A 130 9.99 12.48 -7.03
CA GLY A 130 10.89 12.65 -5.88
C GLY A 130 10.83 14.04 -5.25
N MET A 131 9.89 14.90 -5.66
CA MET A 131 9.74 16.25 -5.11
C MET A 131 8.64 16.26 -4.05
N PHE A 132 8.88 16.85 -2.89
CA PHE A 132 7.83 16.99 -1.88
C PHE A 132 6.91 18.19 -2.18
N ALA A 133 6.25 18.16 -3.34
CA ALA A 133 5.33 19.18 -3.82
C ALA A 133 3.93 18.59 -4.01
N ILE A 134 3.02 18.94 -3.10
CA ILE A 134 1.65 18.44 -3.08
C ILE A 134 0.81 19.22 -4.09
N THR A 135 0.69 18.68 -5.30
CA THR A 135 -0.16 19.25 -6.36
C THR A 135 -1.59 18.74 -6.26
N GLN A 136 -2.51 19.34 -7.01
CA GLN A 136 -3.89 18.84 -7.10
C GLN A 136 -3.94 17.38 -7.59
N ALA A 137 -3.05 17.01 -8.51
CA ALA A 137 -2.93 15.64 -9.01
C ALA A 137 -2.58 14.63 -7.90
N HIS A 138 -1.77 15.04 -6.92
CA HIS A 138 -1.42 14.21 -5.77
C HIS A 138 -2.63 13.89 -4.88
N LEU A 139 -3.66 14.75 -4.87
CA LEU A 139 -4.83 14.62 -3.98
C LEU A 139 -5.99 13.83 -4.60
N GLN A 140 -5.86 13.34 -5.84
CA GLN A 140 -6.97 12.80 -6.63
C GLN A 140 -6.96 11.27 -6.81
N TYR A 141 -6.10 10.55 -6.10
CA TYR A 141 -5.98 9.08 -6.20
C TYR A 141 -7.20 8.28 -5.76
N GLY A 142 -8.21 8.92 -5.14
CA GLY A 142 -9.48 8.26 -4.88
C GLY A 142 -10.13 7.71 -6.16
N SER A 143 -9.94 8.39 -7.29
CA SER A 143 -10.46 7.98 -8.60
C SER A 143 -9.79 6.72 -9.16
N ASP A 144 -8.58 6.38 -8.71
CA ASP A 144 -7.84 5.19 -9.13
C ASP A 144 -8.23 3.92 -8.34
N THR A 145 -8.93 4.09 -7.21
CA THR A 145 -9.24 2.96 -6.32
C THR A 145 -10.08 1.83 -6.94
N PRO A 146 -10.99 2.06 -7.91
CA PRO A 146 -11.65 0.96 -8.63
C PRO A 146 -10.68 0.14 -9.49
N ALA A 147 -9.75 0.80 -10.17
CA ALA A 147 -8.72 0.13 -10.97
C ALA A 147 -7.75 -0.66 -10.08
N ALA A 148 -7.38 -0.11 -8.93
CA ALA A 148 -6.57 -0.80 -7.93
C ALA A 148 -7.28 -2.03 -7.34
N ALA A 149 -8.56 -1.92 -6.99
CA ALA A 149 -9.36 -3.05 -6.52
C ALA A 149 -9.45 -4.16 -7.59
N SER A 150 -9.66 -3.79 -8.85
CA SER A 150 -9.68 -4.74 -9.98
C SER A 150 -8.34 -5.45 -10.17
N PHE A 151 -7.23 -4.71 -10.06
CA PHE A 151 -5.89 -5.30 -10.10
C PHE A 151 -5.68 -6.29 -8.94
N ILE A 152 -6.02 -5.91 -7.70
CA ILE A 152 -5.89 -6.77 -6.52
C ILE A 152 -6.74 -8.04 -6.70
N LYS A 153 -7.99 -7.90 -7.13
CA LYS A 153 -8.90 -9.01 -7.39
C LYS A 153 -8.33 -10.02 -8.37
N GLY A 154 -7.63 -9.56 -9.41
CA GLY A 154 -6.93 -10.42 -10.38
C GLY A 154 -5.71 -11.16 -9.84
N LYS A 155 -5.26 -10.86 -8.61
CA LYS A 155 -4.10 -11.49 -7.96
C LYS A 155 -4.46 -12.37 -6.76
N VAL A 156 -5.63 -12.16 -6.16
CA VAL A 156 -6.11 -12.92 -5.00
C VAL A 156 -7.15 -13.94 -5.42
N SER A 157 -7.33 -14.97 -4.60
CA SER A 157 -8.34 -16.00 -4.80
C SER A 157 -9.41 -15.82 -3.73
N VAL A 158 -10.68 -15.87 -4.13
CA VAL A 158 -11.82 -15.98 -3.19
C VAL A 158 -12.73 -17.09 -3.62
#